data_AF-A0A0F9E9R3-F1
#
_entry.id   AF-A0A0F9E9R3-F1
#
_cell.length_a   1.000
_cell.length_b   1.000
_cell.length_c   1.000
_cell.angle_alpha   90.00
_cell.angle_beta   90.00
_cell.angle_gamma   90.00
#
_symmetry.space_group_name_H-M   'P 1'
#
loop_
_entity.id
_entity.type
_entity.pdbx_description
1 polymer ?
#
loop_
_entity_poly.entity_id
_entity_poly.type
_entity_poly.pdbx_seq_one_letter_code
_entity_poly.pdbx_strand_id
1 'polypeptide(L)'
;MEIPILLGSRPSIANPGIWVPIRFDRWVVVVYNVVDSELVLHFNNPAVNPLNLSNLNGEVFDGPCQVRTEFVKRGTERAVSIFIKEYND
;
A
#
# COMPACT_ATOMS: atom_id res chain seq x y z
N MET A 1 7.45 4.26 -13.35
CA MET A 1 6.15 4.96 -13.23
C MET A 1 5.62 4.86 -11.78
N GLU A 2 4.69 5.70 -11.33
CA GLU A 2 4.08 5.60 -9.98
C GLU A 2 2.54 5.55 -10.07
N ILE A 3 1.91 4.71 -9.23
CA ILE A 3 0.46 4.55 -9.10
C ILE A 3 0.07 4.81 -7.64
N PRO A 4 -0.82 5.78 -7.35
CA PRO A 4 -1.33 5.98 -5.99
C PRO A 4 -2.31 4.87 -5.59
N ILE A 5 -2.07 4.23 -4.44
CA ILE A 5 -3.06 3.35 -3.80
C ILE A 5 -3.91 4.16 -2.82
N LEU A 6 -3.26 4.98 -1.99
CA LEU A 6 -3.88 5.98 -1.14
C LEU A 6 -3.21 7.32 -1.36
N LEU A 7 -4.01 8.38 -1.51
CA LEU A 7 -3.50 9.73 -1.67
C LEU A 7 -4.15 10.64 -0.63
N GLY A 8 -3.33 11.22 0.25
CA GLY A 8 -3.78 12.18 1.26
C GLY A 8 -4.87 11.67 2.21
N SER A 9 -4.94 10.35 2.43
CA SER A 9 -6.03 9.71 3.17
C SER A 9 -5.92 9.98 4.66
N ARG A 10 -6.98 10.52 5.27
CA ARG A 10 -7.04 10.76 6.70
C ARG A 10 -7.40 9.46 7.45
N PRO A 11 -6.52 8.86 8.26
CA PRO A 11 -6.79 7.59 8.93
C PRO A 11 -8.03 7.62 9.82
N SER A 12 -8.41 8.77 10.39
CA SER A 12 -9.59 8.91 11.23
C SER A 12 -10.93 8.70 10.53
N ILE A 13 -10.99 8.89 9.19
CA ILE A 13 -12.24 8.81 8.42
C ILE A 13 -12.13 7.98 7.14
N ALA A 14 -10.92 7.68 6.66
CA ALA A 14 -10.72 6.95 5.42
C ALA A 14 -11.15 5.49 5.58
N ASN A 15 -11.93 4.97 4.63
CA ASN A 15 -12.26 3.55 4.58
C ASN A 15 -11.79 2.97 3.24
N PRO A 16 -10.47 2.77 3.08
CA PRO A 16 -9.94 2.25 1.84
C PRO A 16 -10.34 0.78 1.66
N GLY A 17 -11.02 0.50 0.55
CA GLY A 17 -11.51 -0.83 0.22
C GLY A 17 -11.39 -1.19 -1.26
N ILE A 18 -10.80 -0.29 -2.06
CA ILE A 18 -10.73 -0.42 -3.52
C ILE A 18 -9.50 -1.25 -3.90
N TRP A 19 -9.71 -2.23 -4.78
CA TRP A 19 -8.63 -2.97 -5.42
C TRP A 19 -8.02 -2.15 -6.54
N VAL A 20 -6.71 -1.91 -6.47
CA VAL A 20 -5.93 -1.17 -7.45
C VAL A 20 -5.14 -2.16 -8.31
N PRO A 21 -5.31 -2.15 -9.64
CA PRO A 21 -4.54 -3.01 -10.54
C PRO A 21 -3.12 -2.48 -10.75
N ILE A 22 -2.14 -3.35 -10.52
CA ILE A 22 -0.72 -3.11 -10.76
C ILE A 22 -0.32 -3.88 -12.00
N ARG A 23 0.27 -3.18 -12.96
CA ARG A 23 0.63 -3.73 -14.28
C ARG A 23 2.14 -3.88 -14.48
N PHE A 24 2.92 -3.54 -13.46
CA PHE A 24 4.37 -3.62 -13.51
C PHE A 24 4.82 -5.05 -13.29
N ASP A 25 5.84 -5.47 -14.03
CA ASP A 25 6.48 -6.77 -13.82
C ASP A 25 7.27 -6.82 -12.51
N ARG A 26 7.80 -5.67 -12.06
CA ARG A 26 8.47 -5.52 -10.77
C ARG A 26 8.13 -4.18 -10.16
N TRP A 27 7.87 -4.14 -8.87
CA TRP A 27 7.44 -2.90 -8.20
C TRP A 27 7.70 -2.89 -6.70
N VAL A 28 7.73 -1.70 -6.11
CA VAL A 28 7.94 -1.46 -4.68
C VAL A 28 6.82 -0.59 -4.11
N VAL A 29 6.55 -0.76 -2.81
CA VAL A 29 5.60 0.09 -2.08
C VAL A 29 6.35 1.25 -1.44
N VAL A 30 5.79 2.45 -1.54
CA VAL A 30 6.29 3.64 -0.86
C VAL A 30 5.19 4.22 0.01
N VAL A 31 5.49 4.41 1.28
CA VAL A 31 4.56 4.88 2.30
C VAL A 31 5.05 6.21 2.85
N TYR A 32 4.15 7.20 2.90
CA TYR A 32 4.46 8.53 3.40
C TYR A 32 3.55 8.91 4.56
N ASN A 33 4.15 9.59 5.55
CA ASN A 33 3.48 10.22 6.69
C ASN A 33 2.67 9.25 7.57
N VAL A 34 3.14 8.00 7.71
CA VAL A 34 2.62 7.06 8.73
C VAL A 34 3.46 7.22 9.99
N VAL A 35 2.79 7.39 11.13
CA VAL A 35 3.40 7.60 12.45
C VAL A 35 2.92 6.53 13.43
N ASP A 36 1.60 6.38 13.57
CA ASP A 36 0.94 5.51 14.56
C ASP A 36 -0.24 4.70 14.00
N SER A 37 -0.60 4.92 12.72
CA SER A 37 -1.47 4.05 11.95
C SER A 37 -0.79 2.72 11.63
N GLU A 38 -1.55 1.63 11.70
CA GLU A 38 -1.12 0.34 11.18
C GLU A 38 -1.89 0.04 9.91
N LEU A 39 -1.15 -0.17 8.83
CA LEU A 39 -1.70 -0.42 7.51
C LEU A 39 -1.24 -1.78 7.00
N VAL A 40 -2.14 -2.45 6.31
CA VAL A 40 -1.87 -3.73 5.67
C VAL A 40 -2.14 -3.62 4.18
N LEU A 41 -1.25 -4.23 3.38
CA LEU A 41 -1.43 -4.45 1.96
C LEU A 41 -1.97 -5.86 1.73
N HIS A 42 -3.16 -5.93 1.17
CA HIS A 42 -3.78 -7.16 0.70
C HIS A 42 -3.46 -7.37 -0.77
N PHE A 43 -3.28 -8.63 -1.15
CA PHE A 43 -3.13 -9.06 -2.54
C PHE A 43 -4.38 -9.85 -2.93
N ASN A 44 -4.79 -9.75 -4.18
CA ASN A 44 -5.91 -10.57 -4.68
C ASN A 44 -5.55 -12.05 -4.83
N ASN A 45 -4.26 -12.39 -4.80
CA ASN A 45 -3.79 -13.75 -4.79
C ASN A 45 -3.94 -14.35 -3.38
N PRO A 46 -4.77 -15.40 -3.18
CA PRO A 46 -5.02 -15.99 -1.87
C PRO A 46 -3.78 -16.71 -1.29
N ALA A 47 -2.76 -16.99 -2.09
CA ALA A 47 -1.51 -17.58 -1.63
C ALA A 47 -0.56 -16.56 -0.95
N VAL A 48 -0.83 -15.26 -1.12
CA VAL A 48 -0.01 -14.20 -0.54
C VAL A 48 -0.70 -13.64 0.69
N ASN A 49 -0.06 -13.79 1.85
CA ASN A 49 -0.58 -13.22 3.08
C ASN A 49 -0.55 -11.69 3.03
N PRO A 50 -1.53 -11.02 3.67
CA PRO A 50 -1.48 -9.57 3.80
C PRO A 50 -0.21 -9.12 4.54
N LEU A 51 0.42 -8.05 4.05
CA LEU A 51 1.70 -7.58 4.58
C LEU A 51 1.55 -6.25 5.31
N ASN A 52 2.18 -6.11 6.49
CA ASN A 52 2.20 -4.85 7.21
C ASN A 52 3.11 -3.86 6.49
N LEU A 53 2.56 -2.72 6.08
CA LEU A 53 3.27 -1.69 5.32
C LEU A 53 4.48 -1.10 6.05
N SER A 54 4.48 -1.14 7.39
CA SER A 54 5.61 -0.68 8.21
C SER A 54 6.87 -1.52 7.97
N ASN A 55 6.70 -2.76 7.49
CA ASN A 55 7.78 -3.71 7.24
C ASN A 55 8.23 -3.75 5.78
N LEU A 56 7.56 -3.02 4.86
CA LEU A 56 7.75 -3.16 3.41
C LEU A 56 8.81 -2.21 2.82
N ASN A 57 9.53 -1.44 3.62
CA ASN A 57 10.52 -0.49 3.11
C ASN A 57 11.67 -1.23 2.40
N GLY A 58 11.61 -1.25 1.06
CA GLY A 58 12.63 -1.84 0.18
C GLY A 58 12.29 -3.23 -0.39
N GLU A 59 11.10 -3.77 -0.11
CA GLU A 59 10.67 -5.06 -0.67
C GLU A 59 10.22 -4.89 -2.13
N VAL A 60 10.79 -5.71 -3.01
CA VAL A 60 10.43 -5.76 -4.44
C VAL A 60 9.45 -6.91 -4.65
N PHE A 61 8.32 -6.59 -5.27
CA PHE A 61 7.28 -7.54 -5.65
C PHE A 61 7.35 -7.82 -7.15
N ASP A 62 7.09 -9.07 -7.51
CA ASP A 62 7.08 -9.52 -8.89
C ASP A 62 5.65 -9.71 -9.40
N GLY A 63 5.47 -9.35 -10.67
CA GLY A 63 4.31 -9.62 -11.49
C GLY A 63 3.17 -8.60 -11.33
N PRO A 64 2.31 -8.52 -12.36
CA PRO A 64 1.03 -7.83 -12.28
C PRO A 64 0.11 -8.50 -11.24
N CYS A 65 -0.58 -7.69 -10.43
CA CYS A 65 -1.57 -8.17 -9.46
C CYS A 65 -2.60 -7.08 -9.14
N GLN A 66 -3.54 -7.37 -8.24
CA GLN A 66 -4.36 -6.31 -7.63
C GLN A 66 -4.04 -6.23 -6.15
N VAL A 67 -3.96 -5.02 -5.64
CA VAL A 67 -3.68 -4.75 -4.23
C VAL A 67 -4.75 -3.87 -3.62
N ARG A 68 -4.94 -3.99 -2.30
CA ARG A 68 -5.83 -3.13 -1.53
C ARG A 68 -5.19 -2.82 -0.19
N THR A 69 -5.28 -1.58 0.24
CA THR A 69 -4.80 -1.16 1.56
C THR A 69 -5.93 -1.13 2.57
N GLU A 70 -5.63 -1.50 3.82
CA GLU A 70 -6.57 -1.43 4.94
C GLU A 70 -5.89 -0.77 6.14
N PHE A 71 -6.62 0.12 6.83
CA PHE A 71 -6.21 0.62 8.16
C PHE A 71 -6.66 -0.38 9.22
N VAL A 72 -5.74 -1.19 9.73
CA VAL A 72 -5.99 -2.11 10.85
C VAL A 72 -6.06 -1.33 12.16
N LYS A 73 -5.19 -0.34 12.31
CA LYS A 73 -5.23 0.65 13.39
C LYS A 73 -5.21 2.04 12.79
N ARG A 74 -6.13 2.89 13.26
CA ARG A 74 -6.25 4.29 12.83
C ARG A 74 -5.41 5.16 13.77
N GLY A 75 -4.42 5.82 13.21
CA GLY A 75 -3.56 6.76 13.92
C GLY A 75 -4.10 8.19 13.92
N THR A 76 -3.22 9.11 14.33
CA THR A 76 -3.51 10.53 14.50
C THR A 76 -3.02 11.39 13.33
N GLU A 77 -2.50 10.76 12.28
CA GLU A 77 -1.88 11.47 11.17
C GLU A 77 -2.92 12.30 10.40
N ARG A 78 -2.50 13.50 9.97
CA ARG A 78 -3.38 14.37 9.17
C ARG A 78 -3.69 13.78 7.80
N ALA A 79 -2.76 13.02 7.24
CA ALA A 79 -2.88 12.39 5.94
C ALA A 79 -1.78 11.34 5.77
N VAL A 80 -2.15 10.18 5.23
CA VAL A 80 -1.25 9.11 4.80
C VAL A 80 -1.36 8.96 3.28
N SER A 81 -0.23 8.72 2.62
CA SER A 81 -0.22 8.37 1.20
C SER A 81 0.61 7.12 0.96
N ILE A 82 0.13 6.27 0.07
CA ILE A 82 0.78 5.02 -0.32
C ILE A 82 0.79 4.96 -1.84
N PHE A 83 1.96 4.66 -2.38
CA PHE A 83 2.19 4.55 -3.79
C PHE A 83 2.85 3.23 -4.13
N ILE A 84 2.64 2.79 -5.36
CA ILE A 84 3.42 1.73 -5.98
C ILE A 84 4.28 2.36 -7.06
N LYS A 85 5.59 2.10 -6.99
CA LYS A 85 6.54 2.50 -8.00
C LYS A 85 7.00 1.27 -8.76
N GLU A 86 7.00 1.38 -10.08
CA GLU A 86 7.69 0.44 -10.95
C GLU A 86 9.18 0.39 -10.58
N TYR A 87 9.71 -0.82 -10.46
CA TYR A 87 11.11 -1.06 -10.12
C TYR A 87 11.85 -1.46 -11.40
N ASN A 88 12.74 -0.58 -11.85
CA ASN A 88 13.63 -0.80 -12.98
C ASN A 88 15.05 -0.85 -12.40
N ASP A 89 15.76 -1.97 -12.59
CA ASP A 89 17.18 -2.12 -12.19
C ASP A 89 18.09 -1.10 -12.89
#